data_AF-A0AAD4V2Q2-F1
#
_entry.id   AF-A0AAD4V2Q2-F1
#
_cell.length_a   1.000
_cell.length_b   1.000
_cell.length_c   1.000
_cell.angle_alpha   90.00
_cell.angle_beta   90.00
_cell.angle_gamma   90.00
#
_symmetry.space_group_name_H-M   'P 1'
#
loop_
_entity.id
_entity.type
_entity.pdbx_description
1 polymer ?
#
loop_
_entity_poly.entity_id
_entity_poly.type
_entity_poly.pdbx_seq_one_letter_code
_entity_poly.pdbx_strand_id
1 'polypeptide(L)'
;MPFFEGRLPPLFNQIVGEEKLMLYYTKVKLGSPPKEFNVQIDTGSESLWVTCNSCSDCPRSTSLPIQLSSYDSNSSSTARLIPC
;
A
#
# COMPACT_ATOMS: atom_id res chain seq x y z
N MET A 1 7.00 -7.90 5.94
CA MET A 1 6.05 -7.23 6.84
C MET A 1 4.73 -7.95 6.71
N PRO A 2 4.06 -8.31 7.80
CA PRO A 2 2.84 -9.10 7.71
C PRO A 2 1.85 -8.30 6.89
N PHE A 3 1.33 -8.97 5.88
CA PHE A 3 0.21 -8.52 5.10
C PHE A 3 -0.92 -8.22 6.10
N PHE A 4 -1.21 -6.94 6.36
CA PHE A 4 -2.55 -6.58 6.78
C PHE A 4 -3.42 -6.77 5.53
N GLU A 5 -3.69 -8.03 5.20
CA GLU A 5 -4.92 -8.41 4.52
C GLU A 5 -6.00 -7.58 5.19
N GLY A 6 -6.86 -6.91 4.42
CA GLY A 6 -7.90 -6.01 4.94
C GLY A 6 -8.94 -6.68 5.86
N ARG A 7 -8.62 -7.86 6.40
CA ARG A 7 -9.27 -8.61 7.44
C ARG A 7 -8.29 -8.77 8.61
N LEU A 8 -8.49 -7.98 9.65
CA LEU A 8 -7.81 -8.19 10.93
C LEU A 8 -8.07 -9.64 11.40
N PRO A 9 -7.04 -10.36 11.88
CA PRO A 9 -7.23 -11.71 12.40
C PRO A 9 -8.24 -11.67 13.57
N PRO A 10 -9.12 -12.67 13.72
CA PRO A 10 -10.21 -12.64 14.70
C PRO A 10 -9.75 -12.41 16.15
N LEU A 11 -8.51 -12.76 16.49
CA LEU A 11 -7.92 -12.49 17.81
C LEU A 11 -7.65 -10.99 18.06
N PHE A 12 -7.42 -10.20 17.01
CA PHE A 12 -7.17 -8.76 17.11
C PHE A 12 -8.41 -7.99 17.56
N ASN A 13 -9.60 -8.39 17.06
CA ASN A 13 -10.88 -7.80 17.45
C ASN A 13 -11.24 -8.05 18.93
N GLN A 14 -10.64 -9.04 19.58
CA GLN A 14 -10.93 -9.39 20.97
C GLN A 14 -10.03 -8.68 21.99
N ILE A 15 -8.88 -8.17 21.55
CA ILE A 15 -7.88 -7.52 22.43
C ILE A 15 -8.03 -6.00 22.39
N VAL A 16 -8.51 -5.45 21.27
CA VAL A 16 -8.68 -4.01 21.06
C VAL A 16 -10.12 -3.78 20.59
N GLY A 17 -11.04 -3.49 21.52
CA GLY A 17 -12.45 -3.34 21.22
C GLY A 17 -12.69 -2.20 20.24
N GLU A 18 -13.25 -2.50 19.06
CA GLU A 18 -13.63 -1.56 17.99
C GLU A 18 -12.80 -0.27 17.87
N GLU A 19 -11.47 -0.34 18.03
CA GLU A 19 -10.64 0.85 17.86
C GLU A 19 -10.35 1.05 16.38
N LYS A 20 -10.96 2.12 15.85
CA LYS A 20 -10.64 2.66 14.54
C LYS A 20 -9.16 3.05 14.53
N LEU A 21 -8.32 2.22 13.92
CA LEU A 21 -6.90 2.51 13.70
C LEU A 21 -6.76 3.86 12.97
N MET A 22 -6.12 4.83 13.63
CA MET A 22 -5.85 6.14 13.04
C MET A 22 -4.57 6.04 12.22
N LEU A 23 -4.72 6.00 10.89
CA LEU A 23 -3.61 5.97 9.94
C LEU A 23 -3.44 7.34 9.29
N TYR A 24 -2.20 7.84 9.26
CA TYR A 24 -1.83 9.02 8.50
C TYR A 24 -1.41 8.62 7.09
N TYR A 25 -1.94 9.31 6.09
CA TYR A 25 -1.65 9.05 4.69
C TYR A 25 -1.39 10.34 3.93
N THR A 26 -0.65 10.22 2.84
CA THR A 26 -0.41 11.31 1.91
C THR A 26 -0.49 10.80 0.48
N LYS A 27 -0.58 11.73 -0.47
CA LYS A 27 -0.59 11.45 -1.90
C LYS A 27 0.79 11.70 -2.48
N VAL A 28 1.32 10.71 -3.18
CA VAL A 28 2.57 10.80 -3.92
C VAL A 28 2.34 10.52 -5.40
N LYS A 29 3.14 11.14 -6.27
CA LYS A 29 3.12 10.87 -7.70
C LYS A 29 4.35 10.06 -8.08
N LEU A 30 4.15 8.92 -8.74
CA LEU A 30 5.22 8.02 -9.17
C LEU A 30 5.11 7.69 -10.66
N GLY A 31 6.26 7.52 -11.29
CA GLY A 31 6.39 7.13 -12.70
C GLY A 31 6.29 8.29 -13.70
N SER A 32 6.37 7.93 -14.98
CA SER A 32 6.25 8.86 -16.11
C SER A 32 5.43 8.20 -17.23
N PRO A 33 4.18 8.65 -17.49
CA PRO A 33 3.51 9.81 -16.89
C PRO A 33 3.22 9.64 -15.38
N PRO A 34 3.13 10.75 -14.61
CA PRO A 34 2.96 10.69 -13.17
C PRO A 34 1.58 10.14 -12.79
N LYS A 35 1.56 9.07 -11.98
CA LYS A 35 0.35 8.47 -11.42
C LYS A 35 0.30 8.71 -9.91
N GLU A 36 -0.87 9.04 -9.38
CA GLU A 36 -1.07 9.35 -7.96
C GLU A 36 -1.36 8.09 -7.13
N PHE A 37 -0.77 8.01 -5.93
CA PHE A 37 -0.91 6.90 -5.00
C PHE A 37 -1.15 7.42 -3.58
N ASN A 38 -2.06 6.79 -2.85
CA ASN A 38 -2.22 7.01 -1.41
C ASN A 38 -1.24 6.09 -0.68
N VAL A 39 -0.35 6.67 0.13
CA VAL A 39 0.66 5.94 0.90
C VAL A 39 0.53 6.25 2.39
N GLN A 40 0.78 5.26 3.23
CA GLN A 40 0.85 5.45 4.68
C GLN A 40 2.16 6.13 5.06
N ILE A 41 2.10 7.07 6.00
CA ILE A 41 3.28 7.66 6.62
C ILE A 41 3.72 6.73 7.76
N ASP A 42 4.87 6.09 7.59
CA ASP A 42 5.50 5.23 8.59
C ASP A 42 6.92 5.74 8.89
N THR A 43 7.10 6.36 10.06
CA THR A 43 8.42 6.85 10.50
C THR A 43 9.29 5.75 11.09
N GLY A 44 8.77 4.52 11.23
CA GLY A 44 9.49 3.35 11.73
C GLY A 44 10.17 2.54 10.63
N SER A 45 10.06 2.94 9.36
CA SER A 45 10.69 2.27 8.22
C SER A 45 11.47 3.24 7.33
N GLU A 46 12.46 2.71 6.62
CA GLU A 46 13.32 3.48 5.70
C GLU A 46 12.95 3.27 4.23
N SER A 47 11.93 2.44 3.95
CA SER A 47 11.58 2.00 2.60
C SER A 47 10.15 2.40 2.23
N LEU A 48 9.99 3.01 1.06
CA LEU A 48 8.69 3.25 0.44
C LEU A 48 8.30 2.06 -0.44
N TRP A 49 7.05 1.62 -0.34
CA TRP A 49 6.51 0.57 -1.18
C TRP A 49 5.11 0.94 -1.68
N VAL A 50 4.79 0.45 -2.88
CA VAL A 50 3.45 0.51 -3.48
C VAL A 50 3.10 -0.88 -4.00
N THR A 51 1.81 -1.17 -4.14
CA THR A 51 1.39 -2.45 -4.72
C THR A 51 1.68 -2.46 -6.22
N CYS A 52 2.19 -3.58 -6.74
CA CYS A 52 2.46 -3.73 -8.18
C CYS A 52 1.34 -4.53 -8.87
N ASN A 53 1.07 -4.24 -10.14
CA ASN A 53 0.03 -4.94 -10.90
C ASN A 53 0.38 -6.41 -11.19
N SER A 54 1.67 -6.75 -11.23
CA SER A 54 2.17 -8.11 -11.46
C SER A 54 2.01 -9.06 -10.26
N CYS A 55 1.39 -8.60 -9.17
CA CYS A 55 1.18 -9.41 -7.98
C CYS A 55 -0.11 -10.24 -8.08
N SER A 56 0.01 -11.56 -8.04
CA SER A 56 -1.13 -12.49 -8.12
C SER A 56 -2.02 -12.43 -6.88
N ASP A 57 -1.40 -12.37 -5.70
CA ASP A 57 -2.10 -12.53 -4.41
C ASP A 57 -2.24 -11.23 -3.61
N CYS A 58 -2.06 -10.06 -4.24
CA CYS A 58 -2.21 -8.77 -3.57
C CYS A 58 -3.68 -8.34 -3.46
N PRO A 59 -4.15 -7.77 -2.33
CA PRO A 59 -5.49 -7.25 -2.17
C PRO A 59 -5.69 -6.11 -3.16
N ARG A 60 -6.82 -6.16 -3.86
CA ARG A 60 -7.23 -5.11 -4.83
C ARG A 60 -8.18 -4.08 -4.21
N SER A 61 -8.62 -4.32 -2.97
CA SER A 61 -9.52 -3.47 -2.21
C SER A 61 -9.03 -3.33 -0.78
N THR A 62 -9.47 -2.25 -0.12
CA THR A 62 -9.15 -1.96 1.27
C THR A 62 -10.45 -1.72 2.03
N SER A 63 -10.48 -2.07 3.31
CA SER A 63 -11.61 -1.77 4.21
C SER A 63 -11.60 -0.30 4.67
N LEU A 64 -10.59 0.48 4.26
CA LEU A 64 -10.49 1.92 4.49
C LEU A 64 -11.12 2.69 3.33
N PRO A 65 -11.62 3.92 3.56
CA PRO A 65 -12.19 4.77 2.51
C PRO A 65 -11.10 5.41 1.62
N ILE A 66 -10.16 4.60 1.13
CA ILE A 66 -8.99 5.01 0.34
C ILE A 66 -8.97 4.19 -0.95
N GLN A 67 -8.72 4.85 -2.08
CA GLN A 67 -8.53 4.17 -3.36
C GLN A 67 -7.15 3.54 -3.43
N LEU A 68 -7.12 2.22 -3.67
CA LEU A 68 -5.89 1.48 -3.91
C LEU A 68 -5.48 1.60 -5.38
N SER A 69 -4.26 2.04 -5.63
CA SER A 69 -3.69 2.14 -6.97
C SER A 69 -2.48 1.21 -7.08
N SER A 70 -2.45 0.40 -8.14
CA SER A 70 -1.31 -0.45 -8.44
C SER A 70 -0.33 0.25 -9.39
N TYR A 71 0.95 0.07 -9.14
CA TYR A 71 2.04 0.49 -10.01
C TYR A 71 2.29 -0.56 -11.09
N ASP A 72 2.40 -0.10 -12.33
CA ASP A 72 2.81 -0.92 -13.47
C ASP A 72 4.14 -0.38 -14.00
N SER A 73 5.19 -1.18 -13.88
CA SER A 73 6.52 -0.80 -14.36
C SER A 73 6.58 -0.70 -15.87
N ASN A 74 5.76 -1.47 -16.60
CA ASN A 74 5.75 -1.45 -18.06
C ASN A 74 5.09 -0.18 -18.60
N SER A 75 4.20 0.46 -17.83
CA SER A 75 3.51 1.69 -18.24
C SER A 75 4.27 2.98 -17.91
N SER A 76 5.48 2.89 -17.34
CA SER A 76 6.26 4.05 -16.89
C SER A 76 7.63 4.11 -17.56
N SER A 77 7.89 5.17 -18.32
CA SER A 77 9.16 5.34 -19.07
C SER A 77 10.39 5.55 -18.19
N THR A 78 10.20 5.93 -16.93
CA THR A 78 11.25 6.11 -15.92
C THR A 78 11.44 4.91 -15.00
N ALA A 79 10.63 3.86 -15.15
CA ALA A 79 10.77 2.64 -14.35
C ALA A 79 12.04 1.89 -14.74
N ARG A 80 12.81 1.44 -13.74
CA ARG A 80 14.02 0.61 -13.93
C ARG A 80 14.17 -0.38 -12.79
N LEU A 81 14.60 -1.60 -13.11
CA LEU A 81 14.97 -2.60 -12.12
C LEU A 81 16.34 -2.25 -11.54
N ILE A 82 16.45 -2.30 -10.20
CA ILE A 82 17.71 -2.11 -9.49
C ILE A 82 18.25 -3.50 -9.14
N PRO A 83 19.40 -3.93 -9.70
CA PRO A 83 20.02 -5.19 -9.34
C PRO A 83 20.62 -5.11 -7.92
N CYS A 84 20.72 -6.27 -7.27
CA CYS A 84 21.34 -6.44 -5.95
C CYS A 84 22.86 -6.45 -6.02
#